data_AF-E0WV34-F1
#
_entry.id   AF-E0WV34-F1
#
_cell.length_a   1.000
_cell.length_b   1.000
_cell.length_c   1.000
_cell.angle_alpha   90.00
_cell.angle_beta   90.00
_cell.angle_gamma   90.00
#
_symmetry.space_group_name_H-M   'P 1'
#
loop_
_entity.id
_entity.type
_entity.pdbx_description
1 polymer ?
#
loop_
_entity_poly.entity_id
_entity_poly.type
_entity_poly.pdbx_seq_one_letter_code
_entity_poly.pdbx_strand_id
1 'polypeptide(L)'
;MSSSNEMYIRKGVGNRTYCVTCQKMDDGCLLKFEKKIKIRSKKKIADESKSTTRQVVFNKIIKTQSIGSINHDDIFSSLSPVEKDIFINIIKEMTDGYSNEK
;
A
#
# COMPACT_ATOMS: atom_id res chain seq x y z
N MET A 1 4.74 29.55 8.26
CA MET A 1 5.72 28.44 8.22
C MET A 1 4.94 27.14 8.08
N SER A 2 5.26 26.36 7.06
CA SER A 2 4.47 25.26 6.49
C SER A 2 4.28 24.06 7.42
N SER A 3 3.04 23.71 7.71
CA SER A 3 2.68 22.46 8.39
C SER A 3 2.23 21.41 7.36
N SER A 4 3.17 20.90 6.57
CA SER A 4 2.94 19.85 5.56
C SER A 4 2.85 18.46 6.20
N ASN A 5 1.97 18.24 7.18
CA ASN A 5 2.17 17.14 8.13
C ASN A 5 1.32 15.86 7.98
N GLU A 6 0.45 15.69 6.98
CA GLU A 6 -0.25 14.40 6.79
C GLU A 6 -0.55 14.03 5.32
N MET A 7 0.40 14.29 4.42
CA MET A 7 0.20 13.98 2.99
C MET A 7 0.39 12.50 2.63
N TYR A 8 0.89 11.67 3.55
CA TYR A 8 1.38 10.32 3.25
C TYR A 8 1.10 9.32 4.38
N ILE A 9 0.34 8.26 4.09
CA ILE A 9 0.07 7.15 5.01
C ILE A 9 0.55 5.86 4.38
N ARG A 10 1.42 5.12 5.08
CA ARG A 10 1.89 3.79 4.64
C ARG A 10 1.70 2.77 5.75
N LYS A 11 1.07 1.65 5.41
CA LYS A 11 0.89 0.50 6.30
C LYS A 11 1.22 -0.79 5.57
N GLY A 12 1.70 -1.78 6.29
CA GLY A 12 2.07 -3.05 5.70
C GLY A 12 2.10 -4.18 6.70
N VAL A 13 1.83 -5.38 6.20
CA VAL A 13 1.67 -6.62 6.99
C VAL A 13 2.70 -7.67 6.58
N GLY A 14 2.88 -8.70 7.41
CA GLY A 14 3.76 -9.83 7.16
C GLY A 14 5.22 -9.41 6.98
N ASN A 15 5.80 -8.71 7.95
CA ASN A 15 7.14 -8.13 7.86
C ASN A 15 7.31 -7.18 6.65
N ARG A 16 6.27 -6.36 6.39
CA ARG A 16 6.17 -5.44 5.26
C ARG A 16 6.29 -6.14 3.89
N THR A 17 5.91 -7.42 3.83
CA THR A 17 5.79 -8.18 2.58
C THR A 17 4.75 -7.55 1.70
N TYR A 18 3.64 -7.08 2.27
CA TYR A 18 2.65 -6.28 1.55
C TYR A 18 2.58 -4.90 2.17
N CYS A 19 2.46 -3.86 1.35
CA CYS A 19 2.30 -2.49 1.82
C CYS A 19 1.30 -1.75 0.95
N VAL A 20 0.38 -1.03 1.59
CA VAL A 20 -0.43 0.00 0.94
C VAL A 20 0.17 1.35 1.31
N THR A 21 0.24 2.23 0.32
CA THR A 21 0.58 3.63 0.46
C THR A 21 -0.59 4.44 -0.04
N CYS A 22 -1.04 5.40 0.77
CA CYS A 22 -2.03 6.39 0.40
C CYS A 22 -1.39 7.77 0.48
N GLN A 23 -1.34 8.48 -0.64
CA GLN A 23 -0.89 9.85 -0.71
C GLN A 23 -2.09 10.75 -0.99
N LYS A 24 -2.39 11.69 -0.09
CA LYS A 24 -3.48 12.66 -0.30
C LYS A 24 -3.09 13.65 -1.39
N MET A 25 -4.04 13.98 -2.25
CA MET A 25 -3.95 14.97 -3.32
C MET A 25 -5.15 15.91 -3.22
N ASP A 26 -5.13 17.02 -3.96
CA ASP A 26 -6.16 18.06 -3.85
C ASP A 26 -7.58 17.54 -4.20
N ASP A 27 -7.68 16.61 -5.16
CA ASP A 27 -8.93 16.05 -5.68
C ASP A 27 -9.16 14.57 -5.30
N GLY A 28 -8.34 14.01 -4.41
CA GLY A 28 -8.46 12.60 -4.02
C GLY A 28 -7.23 12.03 -3.35
N CYS A 29 -6.93 10.76 -3.63
CA CYS A 29 -5.75 10.08 -3.11
C CYS A 29 -5.11 9.15 -4.14
N LEU A 30 -3.78 9.08 -4.13
CA LEU A 30 -3.02 8.10 -4.88
C LEU A 30 -2.80 6.87 -4.00
N LEU A 31 -3.37 5.74 -4.39
CA LEU A 31 -3.19 4.45 -3.73
C LEU A 31 -2.22 3.58 -4.50
N LYS A 32 -1.22 3.09 -3.76
CA LYS A 32 -0.23 2.17 -4.27
C LYS A 32 -0.16 0.93 -3.38
N PHE A 33 -0.39 -0.23 -3.97
CA PHE A 33 -0.20 -1.52 -3.30
C PHE A 33 1.04 -2.21 -3.85
N GLU A 34 1.94 -2.60 -2.95
CA GLU A 34 3.23 -3.19 -3.29
C GLU A 34 3.44 -4.50 -2.55
N LYS A 35 4.00 -5.48 -3.23
CA LYS A 35 4.49 -6.73 -2.62
C LYS A 35 5.99 -6.86 -2.73
N LYS A 36 6.62 -7.31 -1.65
CA LYS A 36 8.04 -7.60 -1.56
C LYS A 36 8.31 -8.93 -2.25
N ILE A 37 9.21 -8.94 -3.23
CA ILE A 37 9.65 -10.14 -3.93
C ILE A 37 11.12 -10.42 -3.62
N LYS A 38 11.44 -11.68 -3.34
CA LYS A 38 12.83 -12.14 -3.19
C LYS A 38 13.44 -12.28 -4.58
N ILE A 39 14.54 -11.58 -4.84
CA ILE A 39 15.29 -11.77 -6.09
C ILE A 39 16.29 -12.90 -5.84
N ARG A 40 16.15 -14.00 -6.57
CA ARG A 40 17.18 -15.05 -6.61
C ARG A 40 18.24 -14.60 -7.62
N SER A 41 19.43 -14.21 -7.15
CA SER A 41 20.52 -13.80 -8.05
C SER A 41 21.02 -15.00 -8.87
N LYS A 42 21.09 -14.86 -10.20
CA LYS A 42 21.65 -15.90 -11.12
C LYS A 42 23.18 -15.86 -11.23
N LYS A 43 23.85 -14.84 -10.66
CA LYS A 43 25.31 -14.71 -10.59
C LYS A 43 25.75 -14.64 -9.13
N LYS A 44 26.67 -15.51 -8.73
CA LYS A 44 27.19 -15.76 -7.38
C LYS A 44 28.03 -14.60 -6.78
N ILE A 45 27.64 -13.34 -6.99
CA ILE A 45 28.26 -12.19 -6.30
C ILE A 45 27.18 -11.14 -5.98
N ALA A 46 26.44 -11.38 -4.89
CA ALA A 46 25.78 -10.40 -4.03
C ALA A 46 25.06 -11.18 -2.90
N ASP A 47 25.33 -10.80 -1.65
CA ASP A 47 24.89 -11.42 -0.39
C ASP A 47 23.45 -12.01 -0.42
N GLU A 48 23.36 -13.32 -0.19
CA GLU A 48 22.19 -14.19 -0.40
C GLU A 48 21.04 -13.96 0.59
N SER A 49 21.23 -13.10 1.60
CA SER A 49 20.19 -12.73 2.58
C SER A 49 19.44 -11.43 2.24
N LYS A 50 19.89 -10.64 1.24
CA LYS A 50 19.64 -9.18 1.22
C LYS A 50 19.05 -8.56 -0.06
N SER A 51 18.81 -9.31 -1.13
CA SER A 51 18.25 -8.73 -2.36
C SER A 51 16.72 -8.92 -2.46
N THR A 52 15.97 -8.00 -1.87
CA THR A 52 14.51 -7.94 -2.00
C THR A 52 14.11 -6.66 -2.71
N THR A 53 13.27 -6.77 -3.74
CA THR A 53 12.66 -5.59 -4.39
C THR A 53 11.16 -5.54 -4.12
N ARG A 54 10.51 -4.42 -4.46
CA ARG A 54 9.06 -4.27 -4.38
C ARG A 54 8.49 -4.30 -5.78
N GLN A 55 7.56 -5.23 -6.00
CA GLN A 55 6.70 -5.25 -7.17
C GLN A 55 5.46 -4.41 -6.87
N VAL A 56 5.13 -3.48 -7.77
CA VAL A 56 3.87 -2.76 -7.72
C VAL A 56 2.76 -3.71 -8.17
N VAL A 57 1.77 -3.94 -7.31
CA VAL A 57 0.59 -4.74 -7.63
C VAL A 57 -0.43 -3.86 -8.34
N PHE A 58 -0.68 -2.66 -7.81
CA PHE A 58 -1.36 -1.60 -8.53
C PHE A 58 -0.93 -0.21 -8.03
N ASN A 59 -1.18 0.79 -8.87
CA ASN A 59 -1.00 2.20 -8.58
C ASN A 59 -2.13 2.97 -9.24
N LYS A 60 -3.08 3.51 -8.47
CA LYS A 60 -4.29 4.17 -8.98
C LYS A 60 -4.60 5.45 -8.23
N ILE A 61 -5.07 6.45 -8.97
CA ILE A 61 -5.65 7.66 -8.41
C ILE A 61 -7.13 7.37 -8.13
N ILE A 62 -7.54 7.54 -6.88
CA ILE A 62 -8.94 7.46 -6.47
C ILE A 62 -9.41 8.86 -6.14
N LYS A 63 -10.51 9.29 -6.77
CA LYS A 63 -11.14 10.60 -6.53
C LYS A 63 -11.99 10.60 -5.26
N THR A 64 -11.41 10.14 -4.15
CA THR A 64 -12.03 10.15 -2.84
C THR A 64 -11.06 10.73 -1.83
N GLN A 65 -11.56 11.57 -0.94
CA GLN A 65 -10.77 12.16 0.14
C GLN A 65 -10.69 11.22 1.37
N SER A 66 -11.59 10.24 1.47
CA SER A 66 -11.65 9.29 2.58
C SER A 66 -11.21 7.90 2.15
N ILE A 67 -10.18 7.37 2.81
CA ILE A 67 -9.67 6.01 2.59
C ILE A 67 -10.76 4.96 2.87
N GLY A 68 -11.61 5.18 3.88
CA GLY A 68 -12.72 4.27 4.18
C GLY A 68 -13.81 4.24 3.09
N SER A 69 -13.82 5.20 2.17
CA SER A 69 -14.82 5.33 1.11
C SER A 69 -14.29 4.95 -0.27
N ILE A 70 -13.14 4.27 -0.34
CA ILE A 70 -12.58 3.78 -1.61
C ILE A 70 -13.50 2.70 -2.17
N ASN A 71 -13.96 2.87 -3.42
CA ASN A 71 -14.63 1.78 -4.13
C ASN A 71 -13.60 0.68 -4.45
N HIS A 72 -13.83 -0.50 -3.89
CA HIS A 72 -12.93 -1.63 -4.00
C HIS A 72 -13.12 -2.45 -5.29
N ASP A 73 -14.27 -2.36 -5.95
CA ASP A 73 -14.58 -3.19 -7.13
C ASP A 73 -13.60 -2.93 -8.28
N ASP A 74 -13.26 -1.65 -8.51
CA ASP A 74 -12.29 -1.24 -9.53
C ASP A 74 -10.86 -1.67 -9.22
N ILE A 75 -10.55 -1.95 -7.95
CA ILE A 75 -9.23 -2.39 -7.50
C ILE A 75 -9.15 -3.93 -7.57
N PHE A 76 -10.21 -4.61 -7.12
CA PHE A 76 -10.25 -6.06 -6.96
C PHE A 76 -10.28 -6.85 -8.25
N SER A 77 -10.70 -6.25 -9.37
CA SER A 77 -10.62 -6.90 -10.68
C SER A 77 -9.19 -7.37 -11.04
N SER A 78 -8.17 -6.67 -10.53
CA SER A 78 -6.75 -6.94 -10.80
C SER A 78 -6.03 -7.79 -9.73
N LEU A 79 -6.71 -8.15 -8.64
CA LEU A 79 -6.08 -8.80 -7.48
C LEU A 79 -6.48 -10.27 -7.34
N SER A 80 -5.53 -11.11 -6.91
CA SER A 80 -5.85 -12.46 -6.43
C SER A 80 -6.67 -12.42 -5.12
N PRO A 81 -7.46 -13.46 -4.78
CA PRO A 81 -8.25 -13.48 -3.54
C PRO A 81 -7.42 -13.16 -2.29
N VAL A 82 -6.21 -13.72 -2.19
CA VAL A 82 -5.28 -13.46 -1.08
C VAL A 82 -4.85 -11.98 -1.03
N GLU A 83 -4.55 -11.38 -2.18
CA GLU A 83 -4.17 -9.96 -2.25
C GLU A 83 -5.35 -9.04 -1.90
N LYS A 84 -6.59 -9.42 -2.20
CA LYS A 84 -7.81 -8.68 -1.80
C LYS A 84 -7.95 -8.65 -0.29
N ASP A 85 -7.88 -9.81 0.37
CA ASP A 85 -8.03 -9.92 1.83
C ASP A 85 -6.94 -9.10 2.55
N ILE A 86 -5.70 -9.20 2.08
CA ILE A 86 -4.57 -8.43 2.61
C ILE A 86 -4.79 -6.94 2.43
N PHE A 87 -5.24 -6.51 1.25
CA PHE A 87 -5.51 -5.10 0.98
C PHE A 87 -6.63 -4.56 1.88
N ILE A 88 -7.74 -5.28 2.02
CA ILE A 88 -8.86 -4.92 2.90
C ILE A 88 -8.37 -4.74 4.34
N ASN A 89 -7.59 -5.69 4.85
CA ASN A 89 -7.08 -5.62 6.21
C ASN A 89 -6.18 -4.40 6.42
N ILE A 90 -5.29 -4.10 5.47
CA ILE A 90 -4.43 -2.90 5.56
C ILE A 90 -5.27 -1.61 5.51
N ILE A 91 -6.28 -1.53 4.65
CA ILE A 91 -7.17 -0.35 4.53
C ILE A 91 -8.00 -0.15 5.81
N LYS A 92 -8.51 -1.24 6.41
CA LYS A 92 -9.20 -1.19 7.71
C LYS A 92 -8.28 -0.65 8.79
N GLU A 93 -7.08 -1.20 8.92
CA GLU A 93 -6.08 -0.70 9.88
C GLU A 93 -5.71 0.78 9.65
N MET A 94 -5.62 1.22 8.40
CA MET A 94 -5.39 2.63 8.06
C MET A 94 -6.57 3.52 8.49
N THR A 95 -7.79 3.02 8.41
CA THR A 95 -9.02 3.77 8.74
C THR A 95 -9.30 3.77 10.25
N ASP A 96 -9.10 2.63 10.91
CA ASP A 96 -9.26 2.46 12.36
C ASP A 96 -8.19 3.24 13.14
N GLY A 97 -6.96 3.29 12.62
CA GLY A 97 -5.91 4.14 13.17
C GLY A 97 -6.25 5.63 13.09
N TYR A 98 -6.94 6.06 12.04
CA TYR A 98 -7.40 7.44 11.86
C TYR A 98 -8.58 7.83 12.75
N SER A 99 -9.39 6.84 13.16
CA SER A 99 -10.60 7.08 13.96
C SER A 99 -10.33 7.20 15.47
N ASN A 100 -9.17 6.70 15.93
CA ASN A 100 -8.74 6.76 17.34
C ASN A 100 -7.86 7.97 17.67
N GLU A 101 -7.57 8.87 16.72
CA GLU A 101 -6.88 10.14 16.97
C GLU A 101 -7.87 11.31 17.24
N LYS A 102 -9.09 11.03 17.69
CA LYS A 102 -10.08 12.03 18.10
C LYS A 102 -10.24 12.15 19.61
#